data_AF-A0A135YYL4-F1
#
_entry.id   AF-A0A135YYL4-F1
#
_cell.length_a   1.000
_cell.length_b   1.000
_cell.length_c   1.000
_cell.angle_alpha   90.00
_cell.angle_beta   90.00
_cell.angle_gamma   90.00
#
_symmetry.space_group_name_H-M   'P 1'
#
loop_
_entity.id
_entity.type
_entity.pdbx_description
1 polymer ?
#
loop_
_entity_poly.entity_id
_entity_poly.type
_entity_poly.pdbx_seq_one_letter_code
_entity_poly.pdbx_strand_id
1 'polypeptide(L)'
;MRNQKKDRKSKGLVIKEKDVDRKVITCLGELEYSRDIYFNKVENVYVKPIDSIFGIEPYERICKNVKADLVDKAIDNSYEKSKNLVGVPNISRQSVRNAILKSNLDNDKSMVVAEKKLLKELHIYMRMEVGG
;
A
#
# COMPACT_ATOMS: atom_id res chain seq x y z
N MET A 1 -7.24 -13.24 17.77
CA MET A 1 -8.54 -12.82 17.19
C MET A 1 -9.26 -13.93 16.42
N ARG A 2 -8.59 -14.67 15.52
CA ARG A 2 -9.18 -15.73 14.66
C ARG A 2 -10.08 -16.73 15.40
N ASN A 3 -9.56 -17.32 16.48
CA ASN A 3 -10.23 -18.38 17.24
C ASN A 3 -11.32 -17.86 18.19
N GLN A 4 -11.42 -16.54 18.39
CA GLN A 4 -12.40 -15.89 19.26
C GLN A 4 -13.71 -15.62 18.48
N LYS A 5 -14.42 -16.69 18.06
CA LYS A 5 -15.59 -16.58 17.18
C LYS A 5 -16.73 -15.75 17.79
N LYS A 6 -16.99 -15.91 19.10
CA LYS A 6 -18.06 -15.18 19.81
C LYS A 6 -17.77 -13.68 19.82
N ASP A 7 -16.60 -13.28 20.32
CA ASP A 7 -16.16 -11.87 20.39
C ASP A 7 -16.09 -11.21 19.02
N ARG A 8 -15.64 -11.94 18.02
CA ARG A 8 -15.56 -11.42 16.66
C ARG A 8 -16.95 -11.12 16.11
N LYS A 9 -17.91 -12.03 16.30
CA LYS A 9 -19.29 -11.83 15.86
C LYS A 9 -19.99 -10.71 16.62
N SER A 10 -19.76 -10.57 17.93
CA SER A 10 -20.34 -9.47 18.71
C SER A 10 -19.82 -8.11 18.25
N LYS A 11 -18.60 -8.04 17.72
CA LYS A 11 -18.02 -6.85 17.05
C LYS A 11 -18.40 -6.72 15.56
N GLY A 12 -19.32 -7.53 15.04
CA GLY A 12 -19.75 -7.47 13.64
C GLY A 12 -18.72 -7.97 12.61
N LEU A 13 -17.63 -8.60 13.04
CA LEU A 13 -16.53 -9.00 12.18
C LEU A 13 -16.75 -10.39 11.57
N VAL A 14 -16.58 -10.51 10.25
CA VAL A 14 -16.66 -11.77 9.50
C VAL A 14 -15.34 -12.03 8.78
N ILE A 15 -14.70 -13.17 9.04
CA ILE A 15 -13.52 -13.60 8.27
C ILE A 15 -13.94 -13.78 6.81
N LYS A 16 -13.22 -13.12 5.90
CA LYS A 16 -13.39 -13.25 4.45
C LYS A 16 -12.26 -14.07 3.84
N GLU A 17 -11.03 -13.78 4.23
CA GLU A 17 -9.84 -14.49 3.79
C GLU A 17 -8.94 -14.75 4.98
N LYS A 18 -8.15 -15.82 4.88
CA LYS A 18 -7.24 -16.28 5.92
C LYS A 18 -5.86 -16.42 5.35
N ASP A 19 -4.88 -16.26 6.22
CA ASP A 19 -3.49 -16.58 5.91
C ASP A 19 -3.00 -15.88 4.63
N VAL A 20 -3.42 -14.62 4.41
CA VAL A 20 -3.05 -13.84 3.23
C VAL A 20 -1.63 -13.31 3.42
N ASP A 21 -0.73 -13.69 2.53
CA ASP A 21 0.65 -13.22 2.58
C ASP A 21 0.76 -11.72 2.32
N ARG A 22 1.67 -11.09 3.04
CA ARG A 22 1.99 -9.68 2.89
C ARG A 22 3.49 -9.45 3.08
N LYS A 23 4.02 -8.59 2.22
CA LYS A 23 5.39 -8.08 2.27
C LYS A 23 5.39 -6.56 2.29
N VAL A 24 6.18 -5.96 3.18
CA VAL A 24 6.34 -4.50 3.28
C VAL A 24 7.81 -4.17 3.53
N ILE A 25 8.36 -3.28 2.72
CA ILE A 25 9.73 -2.79 2.86
C ILE A 25 9.78 -1.77 4.02
N THR A 26 10.60 -2.05 5.03
CA THR A 26 10.81 -1.24 6.22
C THR A 26 12.26 -0.77 6.31
N CYS A 27 12.58 0.11 7.27
CA CYS A 27 13.98 0.52 7.51
C CYS A 27 14.87 -0.62 8.01
N LEU A 28 14.29 -1.70 8.53
CA LEU A 28 15.02 -2.89 9.01
C LEU A 28 15.15 -3.98 7.94
N GLY A 29 14.58 -3.77 6.75
CA GLY A 29 14.49 -4.79 5.70
C GLY A 29 13.05 -5.12 5.31
N GLU A 30 12.87 -6.21 4.56
CA GLU A 30 11.55 -6.68 4.12
C GLU A 30 10.85 -7.42 5.26
N LEU A 31 9.71 -6.88 5.69
CA LEU A 31 8.83 -7.49 6.67
C LEU A 31 7.83 -8.40 5.94
N GLU A 32 7.91 -9.70 6.19
CA GLU A 32 7.00 -10.71 5.66
C GLU A 32 6.10 -11.26 6.77
N TYR A 33 4.79 -11.27 6.53
CA TYR A 33 3.82 -11.80 7.49
C TYR A 33 2.55 -12.26 6.79
N SER A 34 1.82 -13.14 7.45
CA SER A 34 0.50 -13.58 7.03
C SER A 34 -0.58 -12.88 7.84
N ARG A 35 -1.72 -12.55 7.21
CA ARG A 35 -2.83 -11.84 7.86
C ARG A 35 -4.19 -12.38 7.44
N ASP A 36 -5.12 -12.36 8.38
CA ASP A 36 -6.54 -12.60 8.10
C ASP A 36 -7.22 -11.30 7.69
N ILE A 37 -8.11 -11.37 6.70
CA ILE A 37 -8.94 -10.25 6.26
C ILE A 37 -10.35 -10.42 6.81
N TYR A 38 -10.81 -9.40 7.53
CA TYR A 38 -12.14 -9.36 8.12
C TYR A 38 -13.00 -8.33 7.39
N PHE A 39 -14.30 -8.58 7.36
CA PHE A 39 -15.30 -7.62 6.97
C PHE A 39 -16.07 -7.18 8.22
N ASN A 40 -16.03 -5.89 8.52
CA ASN A 40 -16.83 -5.27 9.58
C ASN A 40 -18.22 -4.94 9.03
N LYS A 41 -19.24 -5.65 9.51
CA LYS A 41 -20.64 -5.43 9.10
C LYS A 41 -21.23 -4.13 9.64
N VAL A 42 -20.69 -3.58 10.72
CA VAL A 42 -21.20 -2.34 11.34
C VAL A 42 -20.79 -1.14 10.49
N GLU A 43 -19.50 -1.09 10.14
CA GLU A 43 -18.91 0.01 9.38
C GLU A 43 -18.94 -0.22 7.86
N ASN A 44 -19.31 -1.43 7.42
CA ASN A 44 -19.30 -1.84 6.02
C ASN A 44 -17.92 -1.73 5.34
N VAL A 45 -16.86 -2.07 6.06
CA VAL A 45 -15.45 -1.97 5.59
C VAL A 45 -14.66 -3.26 5.80
N TYR A 46 -13.58 -3.39 5.04
CA TYR A 46 -12.59 -4.45 5.25
C TYR A 46 -11.54 -4.01 6.26
N VAL A 47 -11.34 -4.82 7.29
CA VAL A 47 -10.39 -4.59 8.38
C VAL A 47 -9.30 -5.65 8.34
N LYS A 48 -8.05 -5.21 8.49
CA LYS A 48 -6.86 -6.05 8.48
C LYS A 48 -6.06 -5.76 9.76
N PRO A 49 -6.41 -6.41 10.89
CA PRO A 49 -5.92 -6.00 12.21
C PRO A 49 -4.40 -5.98 12.33
N ILE A 50 -3.71 -6.94 11.70
CA ILE A 50 -2.25 -7.02 11.73
C ILE A 50 -1.63 -5.80 11.05
N ASP A 51 -2.20 -5.35 9.93
CA ASP A 51 -1.73 -4.13 9.24
C ASP A 51 -1.87 -2.91 10.16
N SER A 52 -3.01 -2.79 10.85
CA SER A 52 -3.27 -1.69 11.78
C SER A 52 -2.32 -1.71 12.98
N ILE A 53 -1.98 -2.89 13.52
CA ILE A 53 -1.01 -3.03 14.62
C ILE A 53 0.38 -2.55 14.18
N PHE A 54 0.79 -2.85 12.95
CA PHE A 54 2.05 -2.38 12.40
C PHE A 54 2.00 -0.92 11.88
N GLY A 55 0.83 -0.26 11.94
CA GLY A 55 0.67 1.10 11.39
C GLY A 55 0.83 1.16 9.86
N ILE A 56 0.58 0.05 9.18
CA ILE A 56 0.77 -0.08 7.73
C ILE A 56 -0.53 0.25 7.01
N GLU A 57 -0.47 1.24 6.12
CA GLU A 57 -1.64 1.67 5.36
C GLU A 57 -2.11 0.61 4.34
N PRO A 58 -3.38 0.66 3.92
CA PRO A 58 -3.85 -0.10 2.77
C PRO A 58 -2.96 0.12 1.55
N TYR A 59 -2.56 -0.97 0.89
CA TYR A 59 -1.69 -0.96 -0.31
C TYR A 59 -0.28 -0.41 -0.09
N GLU A 60 0.13 -0.13 1.15
CA GLU A 60 1.49 0.28 1.45
C GLU A 60 2.46 -0.89 1.25
N ARG A 61 3.40 -0.69 0.31
CA ARG A 61 4.50 -1.62 -0.01
C ARG A 61 5.84 -1.21 0.57
N ILE A 62 6.03 0.09 0.82
CA ILE A 62 7.25 0.69 1.37
C ILE A 62 6.81 1.62 2.49
N CYS A 63 7.33 1.47 3.70
CA CYS A 63 6.95 2.32 4.83
C CYS A 63 7.24 3.80 4.57
N LYS A 64 6.41 4.67 5.16
CA LYS A 64 6.49 6.14 5.01
C LYS A 64 7.91 6.68 5.30
N ASN A 65 8.58 6.19 6.35
CA ASN A 65 9.94 6.60 6.70
C ASN A 65 10.98 6.26 5.63
N VAL A 66 10.89 5.08 5.02
CA VAL A 66 11.78 4.68 3.91
C VAL A 66 11.51 5.56 2.69
N LYS A 67 10.24 5.85 2.38
CA LYS A 67 9.91 6.77 1.28
C LYS A 67 10.47 8.17 1.52
N ALA A 68 10.38 8.70 2.74
CA ALA A 68 10.94 10.00 3.09
C ALA A 68 12.46 10.02 2.88
N ASP A 69 13.18 9.02 3.39
CA ASP A 69 14.63 8.90 3.21
C ASP A 69 15.04 8.79 1.73
N LEU A 70 14.24 8.10 0.90
CA LEU A 70 14.45 8.07 -0.55
C LEU A 70 14.31 9.45 -1.20
N VAL A 71 13.32 10.25 -0.77
CA VAL A 71 13.08 11.60 -1.28
C VAL A 71 14.23 12.52 -0.86
N ASP A 72 14.59 12.50 0.42
CA ASP A 72 15.67 13.33 0.98
C ASP A 72 16.99 13.08 0.26
N LYS A 73 17.38 11.81 0.08
CA LYS A 73 18.61 11.45 -0.64
C LYS A 73 18.57 11.81 -2.12
N ALA A 74 17.39 11.82 -2.75
CA ALA A 74 17.21 12.15 -4.16
C ALA A 74 17.29 13.65 -4.48
N ILE A 75 17.34 14.52 -3.45
CA ILE A 75 17.64 15.94 -3.63
C ILE A 75 19.03 16.13 -4.23
N ASP A 76 20.03 15.43 -3.68
CA ASP A 76 21.44 15.60 -4.04
C ASP A 76 22.02 14.46 -4.89
N ASN A 77 21.25 13.38 -5.13
CA ASN A 77 21.75 12.17 -5.75
C ASN A 77 20.83 11.61 -6.84
N SER A 78 21.40 10.82 -7.75
CA SER A 78 20.63 10.07 -8.75
C SER A 78 19.77 8.99 -8.07
N TYR A 79 18.66 8.59 -8.71
CA TYR A 79 17.76 7.57 -8.13
C TYR A 79 18.46 6.26 -7.78
N GLU A 80 19.44 5.82 -8.57
CA GLU A 80 20.21 4.61 -8.27
C GLU A 80 21.05 4.80 -7.00
N LYS A 81 21.74 5.93 -6.88
CA LYS A 81 22.56 6.24 -5.72
C LYS A 81 21.70 6.44 -4.47
N SER A 82 20.55 7.10 -4.57
CA SER A 82 19.63 7.31 -3.45
C SER A 82 19.15 5.99 -2.84
N LYS A 83 18.69 5.03 -3.65
CA LYS A 83 18.27 3.73 -3.10
C LYS A 83 19.45 2.96 -2.47
N ASN A 84 20.65 3.07 -3.03
CA ASN A 84 21.83 2.40 -2.50
C ASN A 84 22.26 3.03 -1.16
N LEU A 85 22.12 4.35 -1.02
CA LEU A 85 22.35 5.08 0.24
C LEU A 85 21.27 4.81 1.30
N VAL A 86 20.02 4.51 0.90
CA VAL A 86 18.99 3.99 1.82
C VAL A 86 19.36 2.59 2.30
N GLY A 87 19.99 1.77 1.45
CA GLY A 87 20.56 0.48 1.84
C GLY A 87 19.53 -0.60 2.17
N VAL A 88 18.26 -0.38 1.84
CA VAL A 88 17.18 -1.35 2.03
C VAL A 88 16.96 -2.13 0.72
N PRO A 89 16.87 -3.47 0.77
CA PRO A 89 16.70 -4.29 -0.42
C PRO A 89 15.35 -4.07 -1.12
N ASN A 90 15.22 -4.57 -2.35
CA ASN A 90 13.99 -4.57 -3.13
C ASN A 90 13.40 -3.19 -3.47
N ILE A 91 14.23 -2.14 -3.40
CA ILE A 91 13.88 -0.79 -3.87
C ILE A 91 14.40 -0.60 -5.29
N SER A 92 13.52 -0.20 -6.21
CA SER A 92 13.87 0.14 -7.60
C SER A 92 14.03 1.66 -7.80
N ARG A 93 14.71 2.08 -8.88
CA ARG A 93 14.73 3.49 -9.30
C ARG A 93 13.33 4.07 -9.50
N GLN A 94 12.40 3.25 -9.99
CA GLN A 94 11.00 3.64 -10.15
C GLN A 94 10.32 3.88 -8.79
N SER A 95 10.70 3.14 -7.75
CA SER A 95 10.20 3.34 -6.39
C SER A 95 10.63 4.70 -5.83
N VAL A 96 11.88 5.10 -6.07
CA VAL A 96 12.39 6.45 -5.74
C VAL A 96 11.57 7.52 -6.45
N ARG A 97 11.43 7.42 -7.78
CA ARG A 97 10.62 8.36 -8.57
C ARG A 97 9.18 8.46 -8.03
N ASN A 98 8.56 7.33 -7.71
CA ASN A 98 7.19 7.29 -7.19
C ASN A 98 7.07 7.93 -5.80
N ALA A 99 8.09 7.78 -4.94
CA ALA A 99 8.13 8.44 -3.64
C ALA A 99 8.17 9.97 -3.79
N ILE A 100 9.02 10.48 -4.70
CA ILE A 100 9.11 11.91 -5.03
C ILE A 100 7.79 12.44 -5.59
N LEU A 101 7.20 11.75 -6.58
CA LEU A 101 5.94 12.16 -7.19
C LEU A 101 4.80 12.25 -6.16
N LYS A 102 4.68 11.27 -5.26
CA LYS A 102 3.67 11.32 -4.19
C LYS A 102 3.92 12.46 -3.21
N SER A 103 5.17 12.70 -2.83
CA SER A 103 5.52 13.81 -1.94
C SER A 103 5.14 15.18 -2.53
N ASN A 104 5.31 15.36 -3.84
CA ASN A 104 4.92 16.61 -4.50
C ASN A 104 3.40 16.78 -4.59
N LEU A 105 2.65 15.68 -4.82
CA LEU A 105 1.19 15.70 -4.85
C LEU A 105 0.57 16.02 -3.49
N ASP A 106 1.21 15.61 -2.39
CA ASP A 106 0.73 15.93 -1.04
C ASP A 106 0.89 17.42 -0.71
N ASN A 107 1.89 18.10 -1.30
CA ASN A 107 2.11 19.54 -1.18
C ASN A 107 1.18 20.37 -2.09
N ASP A 108 0.71 19.81 -3.20
CA ASP A 108 -0.18 20.47 -4.17
C ASP A 108 -1.67 20.15 -3.95
N LYS A 109 -2.12 20.13 -2.69
CA LYS A 109 -3.56 20.07 -2.36
C LYS A 109 -4.30 21.38 -2.68
N SER A 110 -3.66 22.33 -3.37
CA SER A 110 -4.23 23.54 -3.95
C SER A 110 -4.87 23.35 -5.34
N MET A 111 -4.75 22.17 -5.98
CA MET A 111 -5.43 21.95 -7.26
C MET A 111 -6.90 21.59 -7.07
N VAL A 112 -7.76 22.55 -7.45
CA VAL A 112 -9.20 22.44 -7.63
C VAL A 112 -9.54 21.11 -8.29
N VAL A 113 -10.34 20.28 -7.62
CA VAL A 113 -10.90 19.05 -8.20
C VAL A 113 -11.82 19.49 -9.33
N ALA A 114 -11.32 19.45 -10.57
CA ALA A 114 -12.17 19.54 -11.74
C ALA A 114 -13.21 18.42 -11.62
N GLU A 115 -14.49 18.79 -11.62
CA GLU A 115 -15.60 17.84 -11.54
C GLU A 115 -15.37 16.70 -12.54
N LYS A 116 -15.32 15.47 -12.02
CA LYS A 116 -15.16 14.29 -12.87
C LYS A 116 -16.39 14.23 -13.80
N LYS A 117 -16.16 14.41 -15.09
CA LYS A 117 -17.19 14.21 -16.13
C LYS A 117 -17.80 12.82 -15.95
N LEU A 118 -19.12 12.78 -15.73
CA LEU A 118 -19.87 11.54 -15.54
C LEU A 118 -19.92 10.80 -16.89
N LEU A 119 -19.06 9.78 -17.03
CA LEU A 119 -19.01 8.95 -18.23
C LEU A 119 -20.15 7.94 -18.19
N LYS A 120 -20.93 7.85 -19.27
CA LYS A 120 -22.05 6.90 -19.39
C LYS A 120 -21.59 5.45 -19.51
N GLU A 121 -20.37 5.21 -20.00
CA GLU A 121 -19.87 3.85 -20.25
C GLU A 121 -18.33 3.83 -20.25
N LEU A 122 -17.73 2.79 -19.66
CA LEU A 122 -16.29 2.55 -19.62
C LEU A 122 -15.99 1.21 -20.31
N HIS A 123 -15.39 1.26 -21.50
CA HIS A 123 -14.95 0.07 -22.22
C HIS A 123 -13.51 -0.29 -21.83
N ILE A 124 -13.33 -1.46 -21.21
CA ILE A 124 -12.03 -2.05 -20.90
C ILE A 124 -11.82 -3.23 -21.85
N TYR A 125 -10.76 -3.21 -22.65
CA TYR A 125 -10.40 -4.33 -23.53
C TYR A 125 -9.15 -5.02 -22.98
N MET A 126 -9.24 -6.34 -22.79
CA MET A 126 -8.12 -7.19 -22.40
C MET A 126 -7.70 -8.06 -23.59
N ARG A 127 -6.43 -7.98 -23.98
CA ARG A 127 -5.85 -8.87 -24.99
C ARG A 127 -5.10 -9.99 -24.29
N MET A 128 -5.58 -11.22 -24.45
CA MET A 128 -4.88 -12.42 -24.02
C MET A 128 -3.98 -12.87 -25.16
N GLU A 129 -2.67 -12.87 -24.97
CA GLU A 129 -1.75 -13.55 -25.89
C GLU A 129 -1.74 -15.04 -25.54
N VAL A 130 -2.17 -15.87 -26.47
CA VAL A 130 -2.06 -17.33 -26.38
C VAL A 130 -0.74 -17.70 -27.05
N GLY A 131 0.23 -18.14 -26.24
CA GLY A 131 1.52 -18.63 -26.73
C GLY A 131 1.35 -19.91 -27.55
N GLY A 132 2.02 -19.97 -28.69
CA GLY A 132 2.20 -21.17 -29.50
C GLY A 132 3.44 -21.96 -29.11
#